data_AF-J4KRC2-F1
#
_entry.id   AF-J4KRC2-F1
#
_cell.length_a   1.000
_cell.length_b   1.000
_cell.length_c   1.000
_cell.angle_alpha   90.00
_cell.angle_beta   90.00
_cell.angle_gamma   90.00
#
_symmetry.space_group_name_H-M   'P 1'
#
loop_
_entity.id
_entity.type
_entity.pdbx_description
1 polymer ?
#
loop_
_entity_poly.entity_id
_entity_poly.type
_entity_poly.pdbx_seq_one_letter_code
_entity_poly.pdbx_strand_id
1 'polypeptide(L)'
;MGVFSGSNRSYHILHRKWPKISRKATVWMMPLELIGLIAVLVIYGIAQPDLYRTKMWQIGFDNKLNSNPNMIIYAYANFTPLPNVPLIWSSTLTNFNVAISVISLFFLLAKLIAFIMKLWFPIIAVFINTALLALYTVSIYGQIGPDYADSRYPSPAAWYLRQGCGLAKRYGAYKSCQIAQGSLGATFYMHILYLLNLGFAIYAMWPKSGHHLEDESDSESIHSTQNLKGTEMQAFPSTPFTPRTQAFHTLDRKLPLRQEVTRFA
;
A
#
# COMPACT_ATOMS: atom_id res chain seq x y z
N MET A 1 -0.45 -40.61 -26.72
CA MET A 1 -0.74 -39.30 -26.09
C MET A 1 -0.31 -39.39 -24.63
N GLY A 2 0.90 -38.94 -24.32
CA GLY A 2 1.42 -38.93 -22.95
C GLY A 2 1.97 -37.55 -22.63
N VAL A 3 1.25 -36.77 -21.83
CA VAL A 3 1.77 -35.56 -21.16
C VAL A 3 1.03 -35.37 -19.83
N PHE A 4 1.13 -36.34 -18.94
CA PHE A 4 0.92 -36.11 -17.50
C PHE A 4 2.08 -36.78 -16.78
N SER A 5 3.23 -36.11 -16.80
CA SER A 5 4.42 -36.50 -16.05
C SER A 5 4.59 -35.54 -14.87
N GLY A 6 4.79 -36.12 -13.70
CA GLY A 6 4.55 -35.49 -12.41
C GLY A 6 5.51 -34.38 -12.01
N SER A 7 4.95 -33.42 -11.27
CA SER A 7 5.64 -32.77 -10.16
C SER A 7 4.57 -32.33 -9.17
N ASN A 8 4.43 -33.07 -8.08
CA ASN A 8 3.74 -32.61 -6.88
C ASN A 8 4.51 -31.41 -6.30
N ARG A 9 4.30 -30.22 -6.87
CA ARG A 9 4.64 -28.96 -6.21
C ARG A 9 3.39 -28.51 -5.48
N SER A 10 3.32 -28.82 -4.18
CA SER A 10 2.37 -28.17 -3.27
C SER A 10 2.64 -26.67 -3.30
N TYR A 11 1.89 -25.94 -4.12
CA TYR A 11 1.99 -24.50 -4.24
C TYR A 11 1.29 -23.87 -3.03
N HIS A 12 2.05 -23.50 -2.00
CA HIS A 12 1.52 -22.85 -0.82
C HIS A 12 1.23 -21.36 -1.09
N ILE A 13 0.08 -21.09 -1.69
CA ILE A 13 -0.43 -19.73 -1.99
C ILE A 13 -0.41 -18.82 -0.76
N LEU A 14 -0.70 -19.38 0.42
CA LEU A 14 -0.92 -18.64 1.66
C LEU A 14 0.36 -18.14 2.35
N HIS A 15 1.50 -18.82 2.17
CA HIS A 15 2.74 -18.54 2.93
C HIS A 15 3.91 -18.11 2.06
N ARG A 16 3.64 -17.43 0.93
CA ARG A 16 4.69 -17.00 0.02
C ARG A 16 5.48 -15.81 0.58
N LYS A 17 6.80 -15.96 0.72
CA LYS A 17 7.73 -14.87 1.06
C LYS A 17 7.81 -13.82 -0.06
N TRP A 18 8.01 -12.55 0.31
CA TRP A 18 8.18 -11.45 -0.65
C TRP A 18 9.52 -11.56 -1.41
N PRO A 19 9.53 -11.40 -2.75
CA PRO A 19 10.77 -11.23 -3.51
C PRO A 19 11.55 -9.99 -3.03
N LYS A 20 12.90 -10.06 -3.04
CA LYS A 20 13.79 -8.96 -2.58
C LYS A 20 13.43 -7.61 -3.20
N ILE A 21 13.14 -7.57 -4.51
CA ILE A 21 12.72 -6.37 -5.25
C ILE A 21 11.38 -5.83 -4.75
N SER A 22 10.33 -6.65 -4.68
CA SER A 22 9.01 -6.21 -4.22
C SER A 22 9.03 -5.77 -2.76
N ARG A 23 9.85 -6.41 -1.92
CA ARG A 23 10.06 -6.02 -0.52
C ARG A 23 10.68 -4.63 -0.41
N LYS A 24 11.79 -4.38 -1.14
CA LYS A 24 12.43 -3.06 -1.17
C LYS A 24 11.49 -1.98 -1.73
N ALA A 25 10.77 -2.29 -2.81
CA ALA A 25 9.78 -1.38 -3.41
C ALA A 25 8.68 -1.02 -2.39
N THR A 26 8.09 -2.01 -1.71
CA THR A 26 7.05 -1.77 -0.70
C THR A 26 7.55 -0.88 0.44
N VAL A 27 8.81 -1.05 0.89
CA VAL A 27 9.42 -0.19 1.92
C VAL A 27 9.56 1.25 1.46
N TRP A 28 10.01 1.47 0.23
CA TRP A 28 10.15 2.81 -0.35
C TRP A 28 8.79 3.48 -0.65
N MET A 29 7.76 2.70 -0.93
CA MET A 29 6.41 3.22 -1.21
C MET A 29 5.66 3.64 0.06
N MET A 30 5.95 3.06 1.23
CA MET A 30 5.34 3.46 2.50
C MET A 30 5.50 4.95 2.87
N PRO A 31 6.71 5.55 2.83
CA PRO A 31 6.85 6.99 3.10
C PRO A 31 6.19 7.86 2.02
N LEU A 32 6.17 7.41 0.76
CA LEU A 32 5.47 8.12 -0.31
C LEU A 32 3.94 8.10 -0.10
N GLU A 33 3.40 6.95 0.31
CA GLU A 33 2.00 6.82 0.74
C GLU A 33 1.70 7.76 1.91
N LEU A 34 2.60 7.87 2.89
CA LEU A 34 2.41 8.77 4.04
C LEU A 34 2.33 10.24 3.60
N ILE A 35 3.25 10.69 2.72
CA ILE A 35 3.25 12.06 2.20
C ILE A 35 1.94 12.37 1.48
N GLY A 36 1.50 11.46 0.60
CA GLY A 36 0.22 11.60 -0.10
C GLY A 36 -0.98 11.57 0.85
N LEU A 37 -0.94 10.71 1.88
CA LEU A 37 -2.00 10.60 2.87
C LEU A 37 -2.18 11.87 3.68
N ILE A 38 -1.08 12.49 4.13
CA ILE A 38 -1.13 13.77 4.83
C ILE A 38 -1.80 14.82 3.94
N ALA A 39 -1.43 14.88 2.66
CA ALA A 39 -2.03 15.84 1.72
C ALA A 39 -3.54 15.62 1.55
N VAL A 40 -4.00 14.39 1.30
CA VAL A 40 -5.44 14.13 1.13
C VAL A 40 -6.22 14.29 2.44
N LEU A 41 -5.66 13.94 3.59
CA LEU A 41 -6.29 14.14 4.90
C LEU A 41 -6.52 15.63 5.18
N VAL A 42 -5.50 16.46 4.96
CA VAL A 42 -5.62 17.91 5.17
C VAL A 42 -6.63 18.51 4.19
N ILE A 43 -6.51 18.22 2.89
CA ILE A 43 -7.38 18.81 1.87
C ILE A 43 -8.84 18.39 2.05
N TYR A 44 -9.11 17.11 2.34
CA TYR A 44 -10.48 16.64 2.57
C TYR A 44 -11.02 17.05 3.94
N GLY A 45 -10.17 17.14 4.96
CA GLY A 45 -10.53 17.63 6.27
C GLY A 45 -11.00 19.08 6.23
N ILE A 46 -10.28 19.97 5.54
CA ILE A 46 -10.71 21.36 5.37
C ILE A 46 -11.92 21.51 4.44
N ALA A 47 -12.15 20.55 3.52
CA ALA A 47 -13.26 20.62 2.58
C ALA A 47 -14.63 20.36 3.24
N GLN A 48 -14.65 19.60 4.35
CA GLN A 48 -15.83 19.36 5.18
C GLN A 48 -16.22 20.59 6.03
N PRO A 49 -17.51 20.90 6.19
CA PRO A 49 -18.68 20.26 5.56
C PRO A 49 -18.95 20.78 4.14
N ASP A 50 -18.53 22.02 3.83
CA ASP A 50 -18.70 22.67 2.54
C ASP A 50 -17.80 23.92 2.39
N LEU A 51 -16.48 23.72 2.23
CA LEU A 51 -15.57 24.86 2.07
C LEU A 51 -15.74 25.57 0.72
N TYR A 52 -15.95 24.78 -0.35
CA TYR A 52 -15.94 25.29 -1.72
C TYR A 52 -17.02 24.69 -2.62
N ARG A 53 -17.72 23.62 -2.22
CA ARG A 53 -18.61 22.87 -3.12
C ARG A 53 -19.81 23.73 -3.55
N THR A 54 -20.54 24.32 -2.61
CA THR A 54 -21.70 25.16 -2.93
C THR A 54 -21.29 26.43 -3.67
N LYS A 55 -20.19 27.08 -3.26
CA LYS A 55 -19.69 28.29 -3.95
C LYS A 55 -19.27 27.99 -5.39
N MET A 56 -18.55 26.90 -5.63
CA MET A 56 -18.16 26.51 -6.98
C MET A 56 -19.36 26.09 -7.82
N TRP A 57 -20.37 25.47 -7.20
CA TRP A 57 -21.62 25.17 -7.88
C TRP A 57 -22.31 26.45 -8.35
N GLN A 58 -22.48 27.44 -7.46
CA GLN A 58 -23.08 28.75 -7.76
C GLN A 58 -22.32 29.51 -8.86
N ILE A 59 -20.99 29.60 -8.78
CA ILE A 59 -20.18 30.28 -9.80
C ILE A 59 -20.34 29.63 -11.17
N GLY A 60 -20.40 28.30 -11.22
CA GLY A 60 -20.67 27.59 -12.47
C GLY A 60 -22.04 27.97 -13.04
N PHE A 61 -23.05 28.09 -12.19
CA PHE A 61 -24.43 28.32 -12.61
C PHE A 61 -24.62 29.74 -13.14
N ASP A 62 -24.03 30.72 -12.45
CA ASP A 62 -24.00 32.12 -12.88
C ASP A 62 -23.39 32.28 -14.29
N ASN A 63 -22.47 31.39 -14.65
CA ASN A 63 -21.80 31.37 -15.94
C ASN A 63 -22.38 30.33 -16.91
N LYS A 64 -23.52 29.70 -16.57
CA LYS A 64 -24.23 28.71 -17.39
C LYS A 64 -23.41 27.45 -17.72
N LEU A 65 -22.57 27.02 -16.77
CA LEU A 65 -21.62 25.90 -16.94
C LEU A 65 -22.02 24.62 -16.20
N ASN A 66 -23.06 24.67 -15.37
CA ASN A 66 -23.57 23.55 -14.60
C ASN A 66 -25.03 23.82 -14.17
N SER A 67 -25.62 22.88 -13.44
CA SER A 67 -26.98 22.97 -12.92
C SER A 67 -27.13 24.01 -11.79
N ASN A 68 -28.37 24.38 -11.46
CA ASN A 68 -28.66 25.35 -10.41
C ASN A 68 -28.56 24.71 -9.00
N PRO A 69 -27.73 25.21 -8.08
CA PRO A 69 -27.68 24.72 -6.69
C PRO A 69 -29.01 24.87 -5.94
N ASN A 70 -29.84 25.85 -6.29
CA ASN A 70 -31.14 26.09 -5.66
C ASN A 70 -32.22 25.09 -6.10
N MET A 71 -31.91 24.14 -6.97
CA MET A 71 -32.84 23.06 -7.37
C MET A 71 -33.38 22.27 -6.16
N ILE A 72 -32.56 22.09 -5.12
CA ILE A 72 -32.94 21.36 -3.91
C ILE A 72 -33.99 22.15 -3.12
N ILE A 73 -33.73 23.44 -2.91
CA ILE A 73 -34.62 24.34 -2.15
C ILE A 73 -35.92 24.55 -2.92
N TYR A 74 -35.83 24.73 -4.24
CA TYR A 74 -37.00 24.83 -5.11
C TYR A 74 -37.88 23.58 -5.01
N ALA A 75 -37.27 22.39 -5.02
CA ALA A 75 -38.03 21.15 -4.94
C ALA A 75 -38.74 20.99 -3.58
N TYR A 76 -38.04 21.35 -2.50
CA TYR A 76 -38.58 21.35 -1.15
C TYR A 76 -39.74 22.35 -0.99
N ALA A 77 -39.59 23.57 -1.50
CA ALA A 77 -40.60 24.61 -1.40
C ALA A 77 -41.88 24.30 -2.21
N ASN A 78 -41.75 23.56 -3.32
CA ASN A 78 -42.87 23.22 -4.20
C ASN A 78 -43.43 21.80 -3.97
N PHE A 79 -42.98 21.09 -2.93
CA PHE A 79 -43.37 19.70 -2.65
C PHE A 79 -43.19 18.76 -3.86
N THR A 80 -42.21 19.05 -4.71
CA THR A 80 -41.86 18.21 -5.86
C THR A 80 -40.80 17.18 -5.47
N PRO A 81 -40.69 16.04 -6.19
CA PRO A 81 -39.66 15.05 -5.89
C PRO A 81 -38.26 15.67 -5.95
N LEU A 82 -37.41 15.28 -4.99
CA LEU A 82 -36.03 15.74 -4.89
C LEU A 82 -35.28 15.42 -6.20
N PRO A 83 -34.70 16.43 -6.86
CA PRO A 83 -34.00 16.20 -8.11
C PRO A 83 -32.67 15.49 -7.84
N ASN A 84 -32.22 14.70 -8.81
CA ASN A 84 -30.96 13.96 -8.69
C ASN A 84 -29.78 14.94 -8.66
N VAL A 85 -29.17 15.10 -7.49
CA VAL A 85 -27.98 15.94 -7.33
C VAL A 85 -26.76 15.21 -7.94
N PRO A 86 -26.01 15.86 -8.85
CA PRO A 86 -24.80 15.28 -9.41
C PRO A 86 -23.79 14.91 -8.32
N LEU A 87 -23.12 13.77 -8.48
CA LEU A 87 -22.20 13.23 -7.46
C LEU A 87 -21.12 14.25 -7.06
N ILE A 88 -20.62 15.03 -8.02
CA ILE A 88 -19.61 16.07 -7.79
C ILE A 88 -20.05 17.17 -6.82
N TRP A 89 -21.33 17.53 -6.83
CA TRP A 89 -21.91 18.56 -5.96
C TRP A 89 -22.58 17.98 -4.72
N SER A 90 -22.49 16.66 -4.52
CA SER A 90 -23.10 15.97 -3.39
C SER A 90 -22.24 16.04 -2.13
N SER A 91 -22.90 16.04 -0.96
CA SER A 91 -22.21 15.85 0.32
C SER A 91 -21.69 14.43 0.50
N THR A 92 -22.33 13.46 -0.15
CA THR A 92 -21.89 12.07 -0.17
C THR A 92 -20.46 11.93 -0.68
N LEU A 93 -20.09 12.62 -1.76
CA LEU A 93 -18.71 12.57 -2.28
C LEU A 93 -17.69 13.20 -1.31
N THR A 94 -18.02 14.34 -0.70
CA THR A 94 -17.14 14.97 0.28
C THR A 94 -16.93 14.08 1.51
N ASN A 95 -18.00 13.46 2.01
CA ASN A 95 -17.94 12.51 3.13
C ASN A 95 -17.17 11.25 2.76
N PHE A 96 -17.39 10.72 1.56
CA PHE A 96 -16.67 9.56 1.03
C PHE A 96 -15.16 9.83 0.96
N ASN A 97 -14.75 10.99 0.43
CA ASN A 97 -13.34 11.37 0.32
C ASN A 97 -12.64 11.46 1.68
N VAL A 98 -13.33 11.93 2.72
CA VAL A 98 -12.80 11.96 4.09
C VAL A 98 -12.73 10.54 4.67
N ALA A 99 -13.76 9.73 4.45
CA ALA A 99 -13.78 8.35 4.92
C ALA A 99 -12.64 7.53 4.30
N ILE A 100 -12.41 7.63 3.00
CA ILE A 100 -11.33 6.90 2.34
C ILE A 100 -9.95 7.34 2.81
N SER A 101 -9.73 8.63 3.13
CA SER A 101 -8.43 9.11 3.62
C SER A 101 -8.15 8.59 5.03
N VAL A 102 -9.16 8.54 5.91
CA VAL A 102 -9.07 7.93 7.24
C VAL A 102 -8.84 6.42 7.13
N ILE A 103 -9.61 5.71 6.30
CA ILE A 103 -9.44 4.26 6.07
C ILE A 103 -8.03 3.96 5.55
N SER A 104 -7.54 4.76 4.60
CA SER A 104 -6.20 4.61 4.04
C SER A 104 -5.10 4.82 5.10
N LEU A 105 -5.30 5.76 6.03
CA LEU A 105 -4.39 5.97 7.16
C LEU A 105 -4.33 4.73 8.06
N PHE A 106 -5.48 4.16 8.43
CA PHE A 106 -5.52 2.92 9.21
C PHE A 106 -4.82 1.76 8.51
N PHE A 107 -5.03 1.62 7.19
CA PHE A 107 -4.34 0.59 6.42
C PHE A 107 -2.83 0.81 6.34
N LEU A 108 -2.36 2.06 6.23
CA LEU A 108 -0.93 2.36 6.26
C LEU A 108 -0.31 1.99 7.62
N LEU A 109 -0.98 2.31 8.73
CA LEU A 109 -0.53 1.96 10.08
C LEU A 109 -0.52 0.44 10.28
N ALA A 110 -1.59 -0.25 9.88
CA ALA A 110 -1.67 -1.70 9.94
C ALA A 110 -0.60 -2.38 9.07
N LYS A 111 -0.35 -1.84 7.86
CA LYS A 111 0.71 -2.29 6.95
C LYS A 111 2.09 -2.14 7.59
N LEU A 112 2.36 -1.01 8.26
CA LEU A 112 3.62 -0.80 8.97
C LEU A 112 3.85 -1.85 10.06
N ILE A 113 2.84 -2.09 10.90
CA ILE A 113 2.93 -3.09 11.98
C ILE A 113 3.11 -4.50 11.40
N ALA A 114 2.30 -4.87 10.41
CA ALA A 114 2.39 -6.17 9.75
C ALA A 114 3.74 -6.38 9.03
N PHE A 115 4.34 -5.30 8.52
CA PHE A 115 5.68 -5.34 7.94
C PHE A 115 6.76 -5.61 9.01
N ILE A 116 6.69 -4.94 10.16
CA ILE A 116 7.61 -5.16 11.29
C ILE A 116 7.48 -6.59 11.83
N MET A 117 6.25 -7.09 11.99
CA MET A 117 5.98 -8.45 12.46
C MET A 117 6.27 -9.54 11.42
N LYS A 118 6.71 -9.18 10.20
CA LYS A 118 6.91 -10.10 9.06
C LYS A 118 5.65 -10.92 8.69
N LEU A 119 4.46 -10.42 9.03
CA LEU A 119 3.15 -11.04 8.75
C LEU A 119 2.47 -10.48 7.49
N TRP A 120 3.14 -9.59 6.77
CA TRP A 120 2.61 -9.02 5.54
C TRP A 120 2.68 -10.04 4.40
N PHE A 121 1.62 -10.81 4.16
CA PHE A 121 1.55 -11.76 3.05
C PHE A 121 1.14 -11.08 1.74
N PRO A 122 1.66 -11.52 0.58
CA PRO A 122 1.37 -10.89 -0.72
C PRO A 122 -0.12 -10.99 -1.11
N ILE A 123 -0.82 -12.06 -0.72
CA ILE A 123 -2.25 -12.21 -0.98
C ILE A 123 -3.10 -11.16 -0.25
N ILE A 124 -2.79 -10.88 1.01
CA ILE A 124 -3.45 -9.84 1.81
C ILE A 124 -3.17 -8.48 1.19
N ALA A 125 -1.92 -8.24 0.78
CA ALA A 125 -1.54 -7.00 0.12
C ALA A 125 -2.31 -6.77 -1.18
N VAL A 126 -2.50 -7.80 -2.01
CA VAL A 126 -3.26 -7.67 -3.27
C VAL A 126 -4.72 -7.33 -2.99
N PHE A 127 -5.35 -8.00 -2.03
CA PHE A 127 -6.74 -7.72 -1.67
C PHE A 127 -6.91 -6.27 -1.18
N ILE A 128 -6.07 -5.82 -0.23
CA ILE A 128 -6.14 -4.47 0.32
C ILE A 128 -5.86 -3.41 -0.75
N ASN A 129 -4.81 -3.59 -1.56
CA ASN A 129 -4.49 -2.62 -2.61
C ASN A 129 -5.59 -2.56 -3.69
N THR A 130 -6.23 -3.68 -4.01
CA THR A 130 -7.36 -3.70 -4.95
C THR A 130 -8.57 -2.95 -4.39
N ALA A 131 -8.90 -3.17 -3.12
CA ALA A 131 -9.99 -2.46 -2.45
C ALA A 131 -9.74 -0.94 -2.39
N LEU A 132 -8.53 -0.52 -2.01
CA LEU A 132 -8.15 0.89 -2.00
C LEU A 132 -8.16 1.49 -3.40
N LEU A 133 -7.63 0.78 -4.40
CA LEU A 133 -7.65 1.24 -5.79
C LEU A 133 -9.08 1.48 -6.28
N ALA A 134 -10.02 0.58 -5.98
CA ALA A 134 -11.42 0.73 -6.33
C ALA A 134 -12.05 1.97 -5.66
N LEU A 135 -11.80 2.17 -4.37
CA LEU A 135 -12.29 3.34 -3.63
C LEU A 135 -11.76 4.67 -4.19
N TYR A 136 -10.45 4.75 -4.46
CA TYR A 136 -9.86 5.95 -5.08
C TYR A 136 -10.34 6.17 -6.53
N THR A 137 -10.67 5.11 -7.27
CA THR A 137 -11.28 5.22 -8.61
C THR A 137 -12.64 5.91 -8.53
N VAL A 138 -13.50 5.50 -7.58
CA VAL A 138 -14.81 6.13 -7.35
C VAL A 138 -14.63 7.60 -6.94
N SER A 139 -13.63 7.90 -6.11
CA SER A 139 -13.30 9.28 -5.73
C SER A 139 -12.90 10.16 -6.92
N ILE A 140 -12.03 9.66 -7.81
CA ILE A 140 -11.62 10.37 -9.03
C ILE A 140 -12.82 10.58 -9.95
N TYR A 141 -13.62 9.52 -10.19
CA TYR A 141 -14.82 9.60 -11.00
C TYR A 141 -15.81 10.63 -10.45
N GLY A 142 -16.01 10.68 -9.14
CA GLY A 142 -16.87 11.67 -8.51
C GLY A 142 -16.35 13.10 -8.63
N GLN A 143 -15.03 13.32 -8.51
CA GLN A 143 -14.42 14.66 -8.61
C GLN A 143 -14.40 15.22 -10.04
N ILE A 144 -14.25 14.37 -11.05
CA ILE A 144 -14.28 14.77 -12.48
C ILE A 144 -15.71 14.70 -13.05
N GLY A 145 -16.63 14.06 -12.30
CA GLY A 145 -17.90 13.57 -12.80
C GLY A 145 -18.80 14.62 -13.49
N PRO A 146 -19.68 14.15 -14.39
CA PRO A 146 -20.58 15.02 -15.11
C PRO A 146 -21.68 15.59 -14.22
N ASP A 147 -22.22 16.72 -14.63
CA ASP A 147 -23.45 17.32 -14.18
C ASP A 147 -24.43 17.42 -15.36
N TYR A 148 -25.43 16.52 -15.34
CA TYR A 148 -26.55 16.50 -16.27
C TYR A 148 -27.90 16.74 -15.58
N ALA A 149 -27.89 17.38 -14.40
CA ALA A 149 -29.11 17.60 -13.64
C ALA A 149 -30.05 18.62 -14.32
N ASP A 150 -29.51 19.58 -15.07
CA ASP A 150 -30.28 20.51 -15.89
C ASP A 150 -29.98 20.27 -17.38
N SER A 151 -31.01 19.96 -18.16
CA SER A 151 -30.89 19.75 -19.61
C SER A 151 -30.48 21.01 -20.38
N ARG A 152 -30.66 22.20 -19.78
CA ARG A 152 -30.31 23.49 -20.41
C ARG A 152 -28.81 23.77 -20.36
N TYR A 153 -28.13 23.28 -19.33
CA TYR A 153 -26.69 23.54 -19.08
C TYR A 153 -25.95 22.23 -18.76
N PRO A 154 -25.87 21.29 -19.73
CA PRO A 154 -25.17 20.04 -19.52
C PRO A 154 -23.66 20.27 -19.40
N SER A 155 -23.06 19.67 -18.37
CA SER A 155 -21.62 19.78 -18.11
C SER A 155 -21.02 18.37 -18.01
N PRO A 156 -20.23 17.92 -18.99
CA PRO A 156 -19.69 16.55 -18.96
C PRO A 156 -18.59 16.36 -17.89
N ALA A 157 -18.04 17.45 -17.34
CA ALA A 157 -17.08 17.42 -16.26
C ALA A 157 -17.11 18.74 -15.48
N ALA A 158 -16.55 18.74 -14.27
CA ALA A 158 -16.44 19.93 -13.44
C ALA A 158 -15.92 21.16 -14.21
N TRP A 159 -16.63 22.27 -14.14
CA TRP A 159 -16.28 23.46 -14.92
C TRP A 159 -14.88 24.00 -14.58
N TYR A 160 -14.47 23.94 -13.32
CA TYR A 160 -13.18 24.45 -12.86
C TYR A 160 -12.00 23.58 -13.33
N LEU A 161 -12.25 22.33 -13.74
CA LEU A 161 -11.26 21.49 -14.40
C LEU A 161 -11.15 21.82 -15.89
N ARG A 162 -12.26 22.18 -16.54
CA ARG A 162 -12.31 22.51 -17.98
C ARG A 162 -11.84 23.92 -18.30
N GLN A 163 -12.27 24.90 -17.52
CA GLN A 163 -12.01 26.33 -17.77
C GLN A 163 -10.93 26.92 -16.87
N GLY A 164 -10.49 26.16 -15.86
CA GLY A 164 -9.51 26.61 -14.87
C GLY A 164 -10.08 27.58 -13.83
N CYS A 165 -9.20 28.05 -12.95
CA CYS A 165 -9.59 28.91 -11.83
C CYS A 165 -9.71 30.41 -12.14
N GLY A 166 -9.45 30.83 -13.39
CA GLY A 166 -9.53 32.24 -13.79
C GLY A 166 -10.92 32.84 -13.54
N LEU A 167 -11.98 32.08 -13.83
CA LEU A 167 -13.37 32.51 -13.63
C LEU A 167 -13.69 32.78 -12.15
N ALA A 168 -13.13 31.99 -11.23
CA ALA A 168 -13.32 32.14 -9.79
C ALA A 168 -12.67 33.42 -9.22
N LYS A 169 -11.76 34.07 -9.96
CA LYS A 169 -11.07 35.27 -9.49
C LYS A 169 -12.01 36.45 -9.28
N ARG A 170 -13.01 36.62 -10.16
CA ARG A 170 -14.04 37.67 -10.05
C ARG A 170 -14.87 37.54 -8.76
N TYR A 171 -15.01 36.31 -8.27
CA TYR A 171 -15.82 35.97 -7.10
C TYR A 171 -14.99 35.85 -5.81
N GLY A 172 -13.69 36.18 -5.84
CA GLY A 172 -12.78 36.04 -4.69
C GLY A 172 -12.53 34.59 -4.26
N ALA A 173 -12.94 33.60 -5.06
CA ALA A 173 -12.89 32.18 -4.74
C ALA A 173 -11.72 31.45 -5.42
N TYR A 174 -10.71 32.18 -5.87
CA TYR A 174 -9.56 31.64 -6.60
C TYR A 174 -8.81 30.57 -5.81
N LYS A 175 -8.50 30.83 -4.53
CA LYS A 175 -7.80 29.87 -3.66
C LYS A 175 -8.63 28.59 -3.44
N SER A 176 -9.94 28.74 -3.23
CA SER A 176 -10.86 27.60 -3.09
C SER A 176 -10.89 26.73 -4.34
N CYS A 177 -10.85 27.33 -5.53
CA CYS A 177 -10.73 26.60 -6.78
C CYS A 177 -9.40 25.86 -6.90
N GLN A 178 -8.27 26.49 -6.52
CA GLN A 178 -6.97 25.83 -6.52
C GLN A 178 -6.92 24.63 -5.56
N ILE A 179 -7.58 24.74 -4.40
CA ILE A 179 -7.70 23.63 -3.45
C ILE A 179 -8.51 22.47 -4.07
N ALA A 180 -9.60 22.77 -4.78
CA ALA A 180 -10.40 21.75 -5.47
C ALA A 180 -9.63 21.05 -6.61
N GLN A 181 -8.84 21.80 -7.39
CA GLN A 181 -7.97 21.20 -8.40
C GLN A 181 -6.84 20.38 -7.75
N GLY A 182 -6.26 20.91 -6.67
CA GLY A 182 -5.22 20.25 -5.89
C GLY A 182 -5.71 18.96 -5.24
N SER A 183 -6.98 18.91 -4.80
CA SER A 183 -7.57 17.69 -4.22
C SER A 183 -7.57 16.56 -5.24
N LEU A 184 -8.00 16.84 -6.48
CA LEU A 184 -8.00 15.87 -7.57
C LEU A 184 -6.57 15.39 -7.88
N GLY A 185 -5.61 16.31 -7.93
CA GLY A 185 -4.19 15.97 -8.13
C GLY A 185 -3.65 15.04 -7.04
N ALA A 186 -3.97 15.32 -5.78
CA ALA A 186 -3.59 14.46 -4.65
C ALA A 186 -4.27 13.08 -4.71
N THR A 187 -5.53 13.00 -5.13
CA THR A 187 -6.23 11.73 -5.35
C THR A 187 -5.57 10.90 -6.45
N PHE A 188 -5.21 11.52 -7.58
CA PHE A 188 -4.52 10.84 -8.67
C PHE A 188 -3.15 10.31 -8.22
N TYR A 189 -2.41 11.10 -7.46
CA TYR A 189 -1.14 10.67 -6.88
C TYR A 189 -1.32 9.41 -6.03
N MET A 190 -2.29 9.42 -5.09
CA MET A 190 -2.61 8.25 -4.27
C MET A 190 -3.06 7.05 -5.11
N HIS A 191 -3.89 7.28 -6.13
CA HIS A 191 -4.37 6.24 -7.03
C HIS A 191 -3.22 5.56 -7.79
N ILE A 192 -2.27 6.33 -8.31
CA ILE A 192 -1.07 5.82 -8.98
C ILE A 192 -0.20 5.01 -8.01
N LEU A 193 -0.01 5.50 -6.78
CA LEU A 193 0.74 4.75 -5.76
C LEU A 193 0.11 3.40 -5.46
N TYR A 194 -1.21 3.33 -5.27
CA TYR A 194 -1.89 2.05 -5.02
C TYR A 194 -1.87 1.12 -6.24
N LEU A 195 -1.92 1.68 -7.46
CA LEU A 195 -1.77 0.91 -8.70
C LEU A 195 -0.39 0.28 -8.80
N LEU A 196 0.67 1.03 -8.50
CA LEU A 196 2.04 0.52 -8.47
C LEU A 196 2.22 -0.54 -7.37
N ASN A 197 1.67 -0.32 -6.17
CA ASN A 197 1.72 -1.30 -5.08
C ASN A 197 1.00 -2.61 -5.46
N LEU A 198 -0.16 -2.50 -6.11
CA LEU A 198 -0.89 -3.64 -6.63
C LEU A 198 -0.04 -4.39 -7.67
N GLY A 199 0.61 -3.67 -8.59
CA GLY A 199 1.52 -4.26 -9.57
C GLY A 199 2.66 -5.06 -8.93
N PHE A 200 3.33 -4.50 -7.90
CA PHE A 200 4.39 -5.20 -7.17
C PHE A 200 3.88 -6.39 -6.35
N ALA A 201 2.66 -6.30 -5.81
CA ALA A 201 2.03 -7.38 -5.05
C ALA A 201 1.60 -8.53 -5.98
N ILE A 202 1.05 -8.23 -7.16
CA ILE A 202 0.74 -9.23 -8.19
C ILE A 202 2.02 -9.88 -8.71
N TYR A 203 3.06 -9.10 -8.98
CA TYR A 203 4.38 -9.64 -9.38
C TYR A 203 4.94 -10.59 -8.31
N ALA A 204 4.75 -10.26 -7.02
CA ALA A 204 5.14 -11.12 -5.92
C ALA A 204 4.32 -12.43 -5.86
N MET A 205 3.11 -12.48 -6.41
CA MET A 205 2.29 -13.70 -6.51
C MET A 205 2.51 -14.51 -7.80
N TRP A 206 3.18 -13.95 -8.81
CA TRP A 206 3.37 -14.65 -10.09
C TRP A 206 4.22 -15.91 -9.90
N PRO A 207 3.73 -17.11 -10.23
CA PRO A 207 4.51 -18.34 -10.07
C PRO A 207 5.64 -18.37 -11.10
N LYS A 208 6.90 -18.32 -10.65
CA LYS A 208 8.06 -18.59 -11.52
C LYS A 208 8.39 -20.07 -11.44
N SER A 209 8.11 -20.80 -12.52
CA SER A 209 8.60 -22.18 -12.69
C SER A 209 10.11 -22.15 -12.88
N GLY A 210 10.88 -22.29 -11.81
CA GLY A 210 12.32 -22.60 -11.92
C GLY A 210 13.29 -21.95 -10.92
N HIS A 211 12.88 -21.01 -10.08
CA HIS A 211 13.84 -20.39 -9.15
C HIS A 211 13.91 -21.12 -7.80
N HIS A 212 14.77 -22.13 -7.76
CA HIS A 212 15.41 -22.62 -6.54
C HIS A 212 16.62 -21.70 -6.25
N LEU A 213 16.43 -20.40 -6.05
CA LEU A 213 17.55 -19.48 -5.89
C LEU A 213 17.22 -18.40 -4.86
N GLU A 214 17.98 -18.49 -3.76
CA GLU A 214 18.27 -17.48 -2.75
C GLU A 214 17.25 -17.25 -1.62
N ASP A 215 17.09 -18.28 -0.79
CA ASP A 215 17.01 -18.11 0.67
C ASP A 215 18.43 -17.78 1.26
N GLU A 216 19.31 -17.09 0.52
CA GLU A 216 20.60 -16.57 1.02
C GLU A 216 20.50 -15.07 1.37
N SER A 217 19.56 -14.69 2.24
CA SER A 217 19.62 -13.35 2.86
C SER A 217 19.01 -13.28 4.24
N ASP A 218 19.07 -14.39 4.99
CA ASP A 218 18.99 -14.33 6.46
C ASP A 218 20.39 -14.16 7.09
N SER A 219 21.42 -13.84 6.29
CA SER A 219 22.80 -13.57 6.76
C SER A 219 23.21 -12.08 6.80
N GLU A 220 22.31 -11.14 6.51
CA GLU A 220 22.63 -9.69 6.48
C GLU A 220 22.08 -8.89 7.67
N SER A 221 21.78 -9.53 8.80
CA SER A 221 21.41 -8.80 10.04
C SER A 221 22.15 -9.21 11.30
N ILE A 222 23.35 -9.83 11.18
CA ILE A 222 24.34 -9.92 12.27
C ILE A 222 25.76 -9.91 11.66
N HIS A 223 26.17 -8.86 10.95
CA HIS A 223 27.62 -8.65 10.75
C HIS A 223 27.97 -7.17 10.56
N SER A 224 27.91 -6.44 11.67
CA SER A 224 28.74 -5.26 11.91
C SER A 224 29.67 -5.57 13.08
N THR A 225 30.56 -6.55 12.88
CA THR A 225 31.82 -6.64 13.62
C THR A 225 32.91 -6.78 12.57
N GLN A 226 33.52 -5.65 12.24
CA GLN A 226 34.65 -5.58 11.33
C GLN A 226 35.82 -6.43 11.85
N ASN A 227 36.45 -7.16 10.93
CA ASN A 227 37.83 -7.64 10.97
C ASN A 227 38.31 -8.40 12.22
N LEU A 228 38.26 -9.74 12.16
CA LEU A 228 39.40 -10.54 12.64
C LEU A 228 39.51 -11.85 11.86
N LYS A 229 40.46 -11.87 10.93
CA LYS A 229 40.90 -13.04 10.19
C LYS A 229 41.63 -13.99 11.15
N GLY A 230 41.04 -15.16 11.39
CA GLY A 230 41.72 -16.41 11.73
C GLY A 230 42.39 -16.52 13.11
N THR A 231 41.62 -16.91 14.13
CA THR A 231 42.13 -17.71 15.25
C THR A 231 41.04 -18.66 15.71
N GLU A 232 41.25 -19.96 15.53
CA GLU A 232 40.43 -21.04 16.07
C GLU A 232 40.33 -20.90 17.60
N MET A 233 39.13 -20.94 18.16
CA MET A 233 38.95 -21.17 19.59
C MET A 233 37.97 -22.33 19.81
N GLN A 234 38.55 -23.39 20.37
CA GLN A 234 37.94 -24.60 20.88
C GLN A 234 36.86 -24.27 21.91
N ALA A 235 35.73 -24.97 21.82
CA ALA A 235 34.70 -24.97 22.84
C ALA A 235 35.20 -25.70 24.09
N PHE A 236 35.24 -24.99 25.22
CA PHE A 236 35.36 -25.60 26.54
C PHE A 236 33.95 -25.92 27.08
N PRO A 237 33.61 -27.19 27.35
CA PRO A 237 32.52 -27.50 28.27
C PRO A 237 33.08 -27.53 29.69
N SER A 238 32.61 -26.59 30.52
CA SER A 238 32.89 -26.54 31.95
C SER A 238 32.17 -27.68 32.68
N THR A 239 32.87 -28.77 32.97
CA THR A 239 32.53 -29.69 34.07
C THR A 239 33.68 -29.72 35.07
N PRO A 240 33.41 -29.65 36.39
CA PRO A 240 34.47 -29.54 37.38
C PRO A 240 35.35 -30.79 37.39
N PHE A 241 36.64 -30.59 37.11
CA PHE A 241 37.66 -31.62 37.13
C PHE A 241 37.93 -32.06 38.57
N THR A 242 37.59 -33.31 38.91
CA THR A 242 38.10 -33.96 40.12
C THR A 242 39.39 -34.73 39.80
N PRO A 243 40.36 -34.77 40.72
CA PRO A 243 41.70 -35.34 40.49
C PRO A 243 41.72 -36.85 40.14
N ARG A 244 40.57 -37.54 40.20
CA ARG A 244 40.45 -38.97 39.85
C ARG A 244 40.43 -39.25 38.35
N THR A 245 40.24 -38.24 37.50
CA THR A 245 40.13 -38.41 36.03
C THR A 245 41.48 -38.30 35.30
N GLN A 246 42.53 -37.79 35.94
CA GLN A 246 43.87 -37.67 35.32
C GLN A 246 44.59 -39.02 35.17
N ALA A 247 44.25 -40.02 35.99
CA ALA A 247 44.89 -41.34 35.94
C ALA A 247 44.44 -42.17 34.71
N PHE A 248 43.22 -41.97 34.22
CA PHE A 248 42.71 -42.72 33.06
C PHE A 248 43.17 -42.11 31.73
N HIS A 249 43.30 -40.77 31.65
CA HIS A 249 43.81 -40.10 30.46
C HIS A 249 45.30 -40.36 30.16
N THR A 250 46.08 -40.79 31.16
CA THR A 250 47.49 -41.16 30.97
C THR A 250 47.68 -42.62 30.55
N LEU A 251 46.69 -43.49 30.77
CA LEU A 251 46.72 -44.90 30.35
C LEU A 251 46.30 -45.08 28.88
N ASP A 252 45.35 -44.31 28.37
CA ASP A 252 44.90 -44.40 26.97
C ASP A 252 46.01 -44.04 25.95
N ARG A 253 46.98 -43.21 26.35
CA ARG A 253 48.05 -42.75 25.45
C ARG A 253 49.21 -43.76 25.31
N LYS A 254 49.19 -44.88 26.04
CA LYS A 254 50.32 -45.83 26.12
C LYS A 254 49.96 -47.31 25.93
N LEU A 255 48.99 -47.67 25.08
CA LEU A 255 48.85 -49.05 24.60
C LEU A 255 49.19 -49.20 23.11
N PRO A 256 50.37 -49.76 22.76
CA PRO A 256 50.67 -50.19 21.40
C PRO A 256 50.22 -51.65 21.22
N LEU A 257 48.91 -51.92 21.16
CA LEU A 257 48.38 -53.25 20.86
C LEU A 257 47.09 -53.14 20.04
N ARG A 258 47.19 -52.62 18.81
CA ARG A 258 46.13 -52.78 17.79
C ARG A 258 46.66 -52.77 16.35
N GLN A 259 47.85 -53.34 16.12
CA GLN A 259 48.43 -53.48 14.77
C GLN A 259 48.61 -54.92 14.27
N GLU A 260 48.25 -55.94 15.03
CA GLU A 260 48.32 -57.34 14.58
C GLU A 260 46.95 -58.00 14.41
N VAL A 261 46.08 -57.47 13.54
CA VAL A 261 45.00 -58.28 12.95
C VAL A 261 44.74 -57.79 11.53
N THR A 262 45.71 -57.96 10.63
CA THR A 262 45.46 -58.15 9.18
C THR A 262 46.79 -58.42 8.48
N ARG A 263 47.14 -59.70 8.41
CA ARG A 263 47.96 -60.38 7.39
C ARG A 263 48.49 -61.63 8.03
N PHE A 264 47.87 -62.78 7.76
CA PHE A 264 48.53 -64.02 7.34
C PHE A 264 47.44 -65.04 6.97
N ALA A 265 47.62 -65.61 5.77
CA ALA A 265 47.11 -66.88 5.24
C ALA A 265 45.61 -67.21 5.37
#